data_AF-A0A541BVV3-F1
#
_entry.id   AF-A0A541BVV3-F1
#
_cell.length_a   1.000
_cell.length_b   1.000
_cell.length_c   1.000
_cell.angle_alpha   90.00
_cell.angle_beta   90.00
_cell.angle_gamma   90.00
#
_symmetry.space_group_name_H-M   'P 1'
#
loop_
_entity.id
_entity.type
_entity.pdbx_description
1 polymer ?
#
loop_
_entity_poly.entity_id
_entity_poly.type
_entity_poly.pdbx_seq_one_letter_code
_entity_poly.pdbx_strand_id
1 'polypeptide(L)'
;MAPIAPRLGLAADTLARALEECATLLARIGASGDAPTQTARDLAAAERLIAEVKALAAEDHRADPDAVHAILVNGELTAALARDALARARAEAMRPQALLLGWAENEAATRARLTRAEWLLDGWAYLVSLWDTAAEQAPGRQRHVLPELHGLLPPLPREVTGAACPVTAPPVPGRKVARGQEWQAGIADADQVARNERALARSVA
;
A
#
# COMPACT_ATOMS: atom_id res chain seq x y z
N MET A 1 -15.93 24.41 -28.50
CA MET A 1 -14.61 23.75 -28.61
C MET A 1 -13.83 24.09 -29.89
N ALA A 2 -14.49 24.28 -31.04
CA ALA A 2 -13.84 24.57 -32.33
C ALA A 2 -12.78 25.70 -32.38
N PRO A 3 -12.87 26.83 -31.65
CA PRO A 3 -11.88 27.91 -31.81
C PRO A 3 -10.58 27.74 -30.99
N ILE A 4 -10.51 26.79 -30.04
CA ILE A 4 -9.33 26.62 -29.17
C ILE A 4 -8.32 25.61 -29.74
N ALA A 5 -8.80 24.54 -30.37
CA ALA A 5 -7.93 23.48 -30.89
C ALA A 5 -6.85 23.97 -31.87
N PRO A 6 -7.16 24.86 -32.86
CA PRO A 6 -6.14 25.40 -33.76
C PRO A 6 -5.09 26.25 -33.04
N ARG A 7 -5.44 26.92 -31.94
CA ARG A 7 -4.51 27.74 -31.15
C ARG A 7 -3.50 26.89 -30.35
N LEU A 8 -3.81 25.62 -30.16
CA LEU A 8 -2.95 24.62 -29.51
C LEU A 8 -2.21 23.74 -30.52
N GLY A 9 -2.42 23.94 -31.83
CA GLY A 9 -1.86 23.07 -32.86
C GLY A 9 -2.46 21.66 -32.89
N LEU A 10 -3.63 21.45 -32.28
CA LEU A 10 -4.29 20.15 -32.17
C LEU A 10 -5.55 20.08 -33.05
N ALA A 11 -5.85 18.89 -33.58
CA ALA A 11 -7.15 18.61 -34.18
C ALA A 11 -8.26 18.69 -33.09
N ALA A 12 -9.45 19.15 -33.48
CA ALA A 12 -10.57 19.34 -32.54
C ALA A 12 -10.97 18.04 -31.84
N ASP A 13 -11.00 16.93 -32.56
CA ASP A 13 -11.34 15.60 -32.01
C ASP A 13 -10.26 15.09 -31.05
N THR A 14 -8.99 15.34 -31.35
CA THR A 14 -7.86 15.01 -30.46
C THR A 14 -7.98 15.79 -29.15
N LEU A 15 -8.30 17.09 -29.22
CA LEU A 15 -8.47 17.91 -28.03
C LEU A 15 -9.68 17.46 -27.20
N ALA A 16 -10.80 17.12 -27.84
CA ALA A 16 -12.01 16.67 -27.15
C ALA A 16 -11.76 15.36 -26.39
N ARG A 17 -11.14 14.37 -27.04
CA ARG A 17 -10.78 13.09 -26.42
C ARG A 17 -9.77 13.26 -25.27
N ALA A 18 -8.73 14.07 -25.48
CA ALA A 18 -7.74 14.35 -24.44
C ALA A 18 -8.39 14.98 -23.19
N LEU A 19 -9.32 15.93 -23.38
CA LEU A 19 -10.07 16.54 -22.28
C LEU A 19 -10.92 15.53 -21.52
N GLU A 20 -11.64 14.65 -22.22
CA GLU A 20 -12.50 13.63 -21.60
C GLU A 20 -11.67 12.62 -20.77
N GLU A 21 -10.57 12.13 -21.35
CA GLU A 21 -9.67 11.20 -20.67
C GLU A 21 -8.96 11.86 -19.48
N CYS A 22 -8.48 13.10 -19.64
CA CYS A 22 -7.88 13.86 -18.54
C CYS A 22 -8.91 14.13 -17.43
N ALA A 23 -10.14 14.53 -17.77
CA ALA A 23 -11.17 14.79 -16.77
C ALA A 23 -11.46 13.55 -15.90
N THR A 24 -11.49 12.36 -16.51
CA THR A 24 -11.66 11.08 -15.81
C THR A 24 -10.54 10.84 -14.79
N LEU A 25 -9.29 11.10 -15.16
CA LEU A 25 -8.15 10.95 -14.26
C LEU A 25 -8.15 12.01 -13.15
N LEU A 26 -8.41 13.26 -13.52
CA LEU A 26 -8.41 14.39 -12.59
C LEU A 26 -9.52 14.29 -11.53
N ALA A 27 -10.66 13.66 -11.85
CA ALA A 27 -11.74 13.41 -10.90
C ALA A 27 -11.28 12.61 -9.67
N ARG A 28 -10.27 11.74 -9.82
CA ARG A 28 -9.71 10.93 -8.72
C ARG A 28 -8.68 11.68 -7.87
N ILE A 29 -8.09 12.72 -8.43
CA ILE A 29 -7.01 13.53 -7.83
C ILE A 29 -7.58 14.74 -7.07
N GLY A 30 -8.62 15.36 -7.63
CA GLY A 30 -9.30 16.54 -7.10
C GLY A 30 -8.46 17.81 -7.14
N ALA A 31 -9.11 18.97 -6.95
CA ALA A 31 -8.38 20.22 -6.74
C ALA A 31 -8.04 20.41 -5.26
N SER A 32 -7.08 21.31 -5.00
CA SER A 32 -6.76 21.72 -3.63
C SER A 32 -7.95 22.48 -3.02
N GLY A 33 -8.51 21.97 -1.92
CA GLY A 33 -9.65 22.59 -1.21
C GLY A 33 -11.00 21.91 -1.44
N ASP A 34 -11.08 20.93 -2.35
CA ASP A 34 -12.28 20.11 -2.55
C ASP A 34 -12.46 19.06 -1.44
N ALA A 35 -13.66 18.47 -1.36
CA ALA A 35 -13.87 17.25 -0.57
C ALA A 35 -12.85 16.17 -0.98
N PRO A 36 -12.33 15.38 -0.02
CA PRO A 36 -11.23 14.47 -0.30
C PRO A 36 -11.63 13.40 -1.33
N THR A 37 -10.93 13.41 -2.46
CA THR A 37 -11.11 12.43 -3.53
C THR A 37 -10.67 11.04 -3.10
N GLN A 38 -10.98 10.02 -3.91
CA GLN A 38 -10.64 8.63 -3.59
C GLN A 38 -9.15 8.46 -3.27
N THR A 39 -8.25 8.91 -4.13
CA THR A 39 -6.80 8.78 -3.90
C THR A 39 -6.33 9.52 -2.64
N ALA A 40 -6.94 10.66 -2.32
CA ALA A 40 -6.61 11.39 -1.09
C ALA A 40 -7.13 10.66 0.17
N ARG A 41 -8.31 10.03 0.10
CA ARG A 41 -8.85 9.19 1.18
C ARG A 41 -8.02 7.94 1.40
N ASP A 42 -7.59 7.29 0.33
CA ASP A 42 -6.73 6.09 0.40
C ASP A 42 -5.38 6.41 1.02
N LEU A 43 -4.76 7.55 0.63
CA LEU A 43 -3.53 8.03 1.25
C LEU A 43 -3.71 8.28 2.75
N ALA A 44 -4.76 9.01 3.13
CA ALA A 44 -5.04 9.32 4.53
C ALA A 44 -5.30 8.05 5.36
N ALA A 45 -5.97 7.05 4.78
CA ALA A 45 -6.22 5.78 5.44
C ALA A 45 -4.92 4.97 5.64
N ALA A 46 -4.03 4.95 4.65
CA ALA A 46 -2.71 4.34 4.77
C ALA A 46 -1.85 5.04 5.84
N GLU A 47 -1.82 6.38 5.85
CA GLU A 47 -1.13 7.18 6.87
C GLU A 47 -1.65 6.90 8.28
N ARG A 48 -2.98 6.76 8.42
CA ARG A 48 -3.63 6.39 9.68
C ARG A 48 -3.20 5.00 10.15
N LEU A 49 -3.25 3.99 9.28
CA LEU A 49 -2.77 2.64 9.59
C LEU A 49 -1.33 2.67 10.11
N ILE A 50 -0.44 3.38 9.43
CA ILE A 50 0.98 3.51 9.81
C ILE A 50 1.11 4.14 11.21
N ALA A 51 0.35 5.22 11.47
CA ALA A 51 0.37 5.90 12.76
C ALA A 51 -0.16 5.00 13.90
N GLU A 52 -1.22 4.25 13.64
CA GLU A 52 -1.82 3.33 14.62
C GLU A 52 -0.90 2.14 14.92
N VAL A 53 -0.23 1.57 13.91
CA VAL A 53 0.79 0.51 14.11
C VAL A 53 1.96 1.04 14.95
N LYS A 54 2.39 2.28 14.68
CA LYS A 54 3.46 2.93 15.46
C LYS A 54 3.05 3.15 16.92
N ALA A 55 1.82 3.59 17.17
CA ALA A 55 1.28 3.75 18.52
C ALA A 55 1.19 2.40 19.24
N LEU A 56 0.63 1.38 18.59
CA LEU A 56 0.53 0.02 19.15
C LEU A 56 1.92 -0.54 19.51
N ALA A 57 2.93 -0.32 18.67
CA ALA A 57 4.29 -0.78 18.94
C ALA A 57 4.95 -0.08 20.15
N ALA A 58 4.57 1.16 20.41
CA ALA A 58 5.04 1.91 21.58
C ALA A 58 4.40 1.39 22.89
N GLU A 59 3.17 0.85 22.81
CA GLU A 59 2.37 0.45 23.97
C GLU A 59 2.40 -1.07 24.26
N ASP A 60 2.48 -1.93 23.23
CA ASP A 60 2.45 -3.39 23.36
C ASP A 60 3.76 -4.03 22.84
N HIS A 61 4.73 -4.21 23.73
CA HIS A 61 6.01 -4.87 23.42
C HIS A 61 5.90 -6.36 23.01
N ARG A 62 4.70 -6.94 23.02
CA ARG A 62 4.44 -8.30 22.50
C ARG A 62 4.16 -8.30 21.00
N ALA A 63 4.03 -7.14 20.36
CA ALA A 63 3.91 -7.02 18.91
C ALA A 63 5.13 -7.64 18.21
N ASP A 64 4.93 -8.30 17.06
CA ASP A 64 6.04 -8.87 16.29
C ASP A 64 6.94 -7.73 15.76
N PRO A 65 8.20 -7.61 16.25
CA PRO A 65 9.06 -6.49 15.89
C PRO A 65 9.45 -6.47 14.41
N ASP A 66 9.53 -7.64 13.76
CA ASP A 66 9.87 -7.73 12.33
C ASP A 66 8.70 -7.21 11.49
N ALA A 67 7.47 -7.62 11.85
CA ALA A 67 6.26 -7.18 11.18
C ALA A 67 6.04 -5.66 11.34
N VAL A 68 6.20 -5.14 12.57
CA VAL A 68 6.13 -3.70 12.84
C VAL A 68 7.16 -2.94 11.99
N HIS A 69 8.43 -3.39 12.00
CA HIS A 69 9.48 -2.72 11.24
C HIS A 69 9.18 -2.68 9.74
N ALA A 70 8.78 -3.82 9.16
CA ALA A 70 8.46 -3.91 7.74
C ALA A 70 7.27 -3.01 7.37
N ILE A 71 6.19 -3.02 8.16
CA ILE A 71 5.00 -2.19 7.90
C ILE A 71 5.36 -0.71 7.97
N LEU A 72 6.12 -0.28 8.99
CA LEU A 72 6.49 1.12 9.13
C LEU A 72 7.44 1.58 8.02
N VAL A 73 8.49 0.81 7.70
CA VAL A 73 9.45 1.20 6.65
C VAL A 73 8.79 1.28 5.28
N ASN A 74 8.05 0.24 4.88
CA ASN A 74 7.38 0.22 3.58
C ASN A 74 6.23 1.24 3.55
N GLY A 75 5.50 1.39 4.65
CA GLY A 75 4.38 2.32 4.73
C GLY A 75 4.79 3.78 4.71
N GLU A 76 5.76 4.18 5.52
CA GLU A 76 6.25 5.56 5.56
C GLU A 76 6.82 5.96 4.20
N LEU A 77 7.58 5.07 3.55
CA LEU A 77 8.10 5.31 2.21
C LEU A 77 6.99 5.40 1.16
N THR A 78 6.03 4.45 1.16
CA THR A 78 4.91 4.46 0.22
C THR A 78 4.05 5.72 0.37
N ALA A 79 3.70 6.09 1.61
CA ALA A 79 2.93 7.29 1.89
C ALA A 79 3.67 8.55 1.46
N ALA A 80 4.98 8.64 1.70
CA ALA A 80 5.79 9.78 1.24
C ALA A 80 5.79 9.91 -0.29
N LEU A 81 5.98 8.80 -1.00
CA LEU A 81 5.97 8.77 -2.47
C LEU A 81 4.59 9.07 -3.05
N ALA A 82 3.53 8.50 -2.47
CA ALA A 82 2.15 8.74 -2.90
C ALA A 82 1.73 10.19 -2.67
N ARG A 83 2.14 10.79 -1.56
CA ARG A 83 1.90 12.21 -1.26
C ARG A 83 2.59 13.14 -2.26
N ASP A 84 3.86 12.90 -2.56
CA ASP A 84 4.61 13.66 -3.56
C ASP A 84 3.98 13.49 -4.96
N ALA A 85 3.66 12.26 -5.35
CA ALA A 85 2.99 11.97 -6.62
C ALA A 85 1.64 12.69 -6.75
N LEU A 86 0.80 12.65 -5.69
CA LEU A 86 -0.49 13.33 -5.67
C LEU A 86 -0.34 14.85 -5.78
N ALA A 87 0.64 15.43 -5.07
CA ALA A 87 0.92 16.85 -5.12
C ALA A 87 1.39 17.29 -6.53
N ARG A 88 2.26 16.53 -7.17
CA ARG A 88 2.70 16.79 -8.55
C ARG A 88 1.54 16.70 -9.54
N ALA A 89 0.72 15.66 -9.44
CA ALA A 89 -0.43 15.50 -10.32
C ALA A 89 -1.44 16.66 -10.18
N ARG A 90 -1.68 17.14 -8.96
CA ARG A 90 -2.48 18.36 -8.72
C ARG A 90 -1.84 19.60 -9.34
N ALA A 91 -0.52 19.76 -9.22
CA ALA A 91 0.18 20.88 -9.83
C ALA A 91 0.11 20.85 -11.38
N GLU A 92 0.20 19.67 -12.00
CA GLU A 92 -0.02 19.49 -13.44
C GLU A 92 -1.47 19.83 -13.83
N ALA A 93 -2.46 19.42 -13.03
CA ALA A 93 -3.88 19.71 -13.26
C ALA A 93 -4.18 21.23 -13.27
N MET A 94 -3.44 22.02 -12.48
CA MET A 94 -3.57 23.48 -12.45
C MET A 94 -3.02 24.18 -13.71
N ARG A 95 -2.40 23.43 -14.64
CA ARG A 95 -1.81 23.95 -15.89
C ARG A 95 -2.46 23.26 -17.10
N PRO A 96 -3.77 23.44 -17.34
CA PRO A 96 -4.54 22.64 -18.30
C PRO A 96 -3.99 22.69 -19.73
N GLN A 97 -3.47 23.83 -20.18
CA GLN A 97 -2.84 23.93 -21.50
C GLN A 97 -1.59 23.07 -21.61
N ALA A 98 -0.71 23.11 -20.60
CA ALA A 98 0.52 22.30 -20.60
C ALA A 98 0.20 20.82 -20.47
N LEU A 99 -0.81 20.46 -19.67
CA LEU A 99 -1.29 19.10 -19.53
C LEU A 99 -1.78 18.53 -20.85
N LEU A 100 -2.62 19.27 -21.59
CA LEU A 100 -3.18 18.81 -22.87
C LEU A 100 -2.13 18.69 -23.97
N LEU A 101 -1.14 19.60 -23.99
CA LEU A 101 -0.01 19.49 -24.92
C LEU A 101 0.87 18.28 -24.58
N GLY A 102 1.19 18.07 -23.30
CA GLY A 102 1.94 16.89 -22.87
C GLY A 102 1.19 15.57 -23.09
N TRP A 103 -0.14 15.58 -22.98
CA TRP A 103 -0.99 14.45 -23.32
C TRP A 103 -0.92 14.10 -24.80
N ALA A 104 -1.02 15.12 -25.67
CA ALA A 104 -0.93 14.93 -27.12
C ALA A 104 0.46 14.47 -27.57
N GLU A 105 1.52 14.91 -26.89
CA GLU A 105 2.90 14.51 -27.17
C GLU A 105 3.18 13.07 -26.70
N ASN A 106 2.80 12.74 -25.47
CA ASN A 106 2.98 11.41 -24.90
C ASN A 106 1.91 11.11 -23.84
N GLU A 107 0.82 10.50 -24.32
CA GLU A 107 -0.31 10.09 -23.49
C GLU A 107 0.14 9.16 -22.36
N ALA A 108 0.89 8.10 -22.68
CA ALA A 108 1.27 7.07 -21.71
C ALA A 108 2.10 7.66 -20.57
N ALA A 109 3.05 8.53 -20.88
CA ALA A 109 3.87 9.18 -19.86
C ALA A 109 3.05 10.14 -18.98
N THR A 110 2.13 10.90 -19.59
CA THR A 110 1.28 11.84 -18.84
C THR A 110 0.28 11.09 -17.94
N ARG A 111 -0.36 10.05 -18.46
CA ARG A 111 -1.22 9.15 -17.70
C ARG A 111 -0.48 8.53 -16.51
N ALA A 112 0.73 8.00 -16.73
CA ALA A 112 1.53 7.40 -15.67
C ALA A 112 1.87 8.38 -14.54
N ARG A 113 2.11 9.67 -14.84
CA ARG A 113 2.33 10.68 -13.80
C ARG A 113 1.06 10.98 -13.01
N LEU A 114 -0.09 11.13 -13.69
CA LEU A 114 -1.36 11.43 -13.05
C LEU A 114 -1.88 10.28 -12.17
N THR A 115 -1.66 9.02 -12.55
CA THR A 115 -2.14 7.84 -11.80
C THR A 115 -1.12 7.28 -10.82
N ARG A 116 0.05 7.91 -10.67
CA ARG A 116 1.15 7.34 -9.87
C ARG A 116 0.81 7.14 -8.40
N ALA A 117 0.08 8.08 -7.80
CA ALA A 117 -0.33 7.97 -6.40
C ALA A 117 -1.32 6.81 -6.18
N GLU A 118 -2.26 6.62 -7.10
CA GLU A 118 -3.18 5.47 -7.06
C GLU A 118 -2.42 4.15 -7.15
N TRP A 119 -1.50 4.05 -8.10
CA TRP A 119 -0.69 2.86 -8.29
C TRP A 119 0.19 2.54 -7.07
N LEU A 120 0.77 3.55 -6.42
CA LEU A 120 1.55 3.36 -5.19
C LEU A 120 0.70 2.88 -4.01
N LEU A 121 -0.56 3.27 -3.97
CA LEU A 121 -1.51 2.90 -2.91
C LEU A 121 -2.30 1.64 -3.25
N ASP A 122 -2.02 1.00 -4.39
CA ASP A 122 -2.70 -0.23 -4.76
C ASP A 122 -2.43 -1.33 -3.71
N GLY A 123 -3.50 -2.03 -3.31
CA GLY A 123 -3.46 -3.02 -2.23
C GLY A 123 -3.52 -2.47 -0.79
N TRP A 124 -3.30 -1.17 -0.56
CA TRP A 124 -3.35 -0.59 0.80
C TRP A 124 -4.75 -0.61 1.41
N ALA A 125 -5.80 -0.48 0.59
CA ALA A 125 -7.17 -0.55 1.06
C ALA A 125 -7.48 -1.88 1.77
N TYR A 126 -6.87 -2.99 1.32
CA TYR A 126 -7.03 -4.29 1.96
C TYR A 126 -6.33 -4.32 3.33
N LEU A 127 -5.10 -3.79 3.43
CA LEU A 127 -4.37 -3.71 4.69
C LEU A 127 -5.10 -2.87 5.73
N VAL A 128 -5.62 -1.71 5.30
CA VAL A 128 -6.46 -0.84 6.14
C VAL A 128 -7.70 -1.61 6.62
N SER A 129 -8.41 -2.29 5.72
CA SER A 129 -9.61 -3.06 6.08
C SER A 129 -9.29 -4.17 7.08
N LEU A 130 -8.19 -4.89 6.89
CA LEU A 130 -7.77 -5.97 7.79
C LEU A 130 -7.45 -5.45 9.19
N TRP A 131 -6.77 -4.30 9.26
CA TRP A 131 -6.45 -3.64 10.51
C TRP A 131 -7.68 -3.10 11.24
N ASP A 132 -8.56 -2.39 10.53
CA ASP A 132 -9.79 -1.82 11.10
C ASP A 132 -10.69 -2.93 11.64
N THR A 133 -10.82 -4.05 10.90
CA THR A 133 -11.56 -5.23 11.36
C THR A 133 -10.99 -5.81 12.65
N ALA A 134 -9.67 -5.77 12.84
CA ALA A 134 -9.02 -6.22 14.07
C ALA A 134 -9.19 -5.22 15.23
N ALA A 135 -9.33 -3.92 14.94
CA ALA A 135 -9.56 -2.85 15.90
C ALA A 135 -10.96 -2.92 16.53
N GLU A 136 -11.96 -3.39 15.78
CA GLU A 136 -13.34 -3.59 16.26
C GLU A 136 -13.49 -4.78 17.22
N GLN A 137 -12.46 -5.60 17.36
CA GLN A 137 -12.49 -6.82 18.17
C GLN A 137 -11.93 -6.58 19.57
N ALA A 138 -11.81 -7.65 20.36
CA ALA A 138 -11.28 -7.58 21.72
C ALA A 138 -9.88 -6.92 21.76
N PRO A 139 -9.57 -6.15 22.82
CA PRO A 139 -8.27 -5.50 22.98
C PRO A 139 -7.10 -6.45 22.77
N GLY A 140 -6.12 -6.04 21.96
CA GLY A 140 -4.97 -6.86 21.60
C GLY A 140 -5.19 -7.82 20.44
N ARG A 141 -6.34 -7.82 19.74
CA ARG A 141 -6.47 -8.52 18.44
C ARG A 141 -5.56 -7.91 17.37
N GLN A 142 -5.41 -6.59 17.34
CA GLN A 142 -4.54 -5.89 16.38
C GLN A 142 -3.09 -6.41 16.36
N ARG A 143 -2.48 -6.75 17.51
CA ARG A 143 -1.12 -7.33 17.50
C ARG A 143 -1.02 -8.68 16.77
N HIS A 144 -2.11 -9.45 16.71
CA HIS A 144 -2.14 -10.76 16.06
C HIS A 144 -2.31 -10.65 14.54
N VAL A 145 -2.75 -9.49 14.02
CA VAL A 145 -2.91 -9.27 12.58
C VAL A 145 -1.62 -8.72 11.93
N LEU A 146 -0.64 -8.27 12.72
CA LEU A 146 0.63 -7.76 12.22
C LEU A 146 1.39 -8.74 11.31
N PRO A 147 1.51 -10.05 11.63
CA PRO A 147 2.19 -10.98 10.73
C PRO A 147 1.46 -11.15 9.38
N GLU A 148 0.13 -11.07 9.39
CA GLU A 148 -0.68 -11.14 8.17
C GLU A 148 -0.50 -9.87 7.34
N LEU A 149 -0.56 -8.69 7.97
CA LEU A 149 -0.26 -7.42 7.30
C LEU A 149 1.14 -7.43 6.67
N HIS A 150 2.15 -7.91 7.40
CA HIS A 150 3.52 -8.03 6.89
C HIS A 150 3.60 -8.93 5.67
N GLY A 151 2.93 -10.09 5.68
CA GLY A 151 2.89 -11.01 4.55
C GLY A 151 2.18 -10.47 3.31
N LEU A 152 1.34 -9.43 3.48
CA LEU A 152 0.52 -8.83 2.43
C LEU A 152 1.01 -7.44 1.99
N LEU A 153 2.13 -6.96 2.53
CA LEU A 153 2.69 -5.67 2.13
C LEU A 153 2.94 -5.65 0.61
N PRO A 154 2.37 -4.67 -0.12
CA PRO A 154 2.67 -4.49 -1.54
C PRO A 154 4.18 -4.24 -1.72
N PRO A 155 4.85 -4.96 -2.64
CA PRO A 155 6.26 -4.71 -2.90
C PRO A 155 6.42 -3.34 -3.54
N LEU A 156 7.29 -2.50 -2.98
CA LEU A 156 7.63 -1.22 -3.59
C LEU A 156 8.43 -1.44 -4.88
N PRO A 157 7.96 -0.94 -6.03
CA PRO A 157 8.62 -1.17 -7.30
C PRO A 157 9.98 -0.45 -7.36
N ARG A 158 10.99 -1.12 -7.93
CA ARG A 158 12.38 -0.63 -7.97
C ARG A 158 12.51 0.68 -8.74
N GLU A 159 11.61 0.90 -9.69
CA GLU A 159 11.50 2.11 -10.51
C GLU A 159 11.17 3.35 -9.66
N VAL A 160 10.69 3.16 -8.43
CA VAL A 160 10.35 4.24 -7.50
C VAL A 160 11.42 4.45 -6.44
N THR A 161 12.01 3.36 -5.97
CA THR A 161 12.92 3.35 -4.81
C THR A 161 14.40 3.39 -5.19
N GLY A 162 14.73 3.17 -6.47
CA GLY A 162 16.10 2.92 -6.91
C GLY A 162 16.64 1.60 -6.35
N ALA A 163 17.89 1.27 -6.67
CA ALA A 163 18.55 0.06 -6.15
C ALA A 163 18.84 0.09 -4.63
N ALA A 164 18.49 1.17 -3.94
CA ALA A 164 18.95 1.50 -2.60
C ALA A 164 17.92 1.28 -1.49
N CYS A 165 16.64 1.03 -1.80
CA CYS A 165 15.70 0.67 -0.76
C CYS A 165 15.73 -0.85 -0.56
N PRO A 166 16.14 -1.34 0.61
CA PRO A 166 15.92 -2.73 0.96
C PRO A 166 14.41 -2.91 1.11
N VAL A 167 13.75 -3.31 0.01
CA VAL A 167 12.43 -3.95 0.09
C VAL A 167 12.64 -5.06 1.09
N THR A 168 11.99 -4.96 2.26
CA THR A 168 12.02 -6.03 3.24
C THR A 168 11.43 -7.21 2.51
N ALA A 169 12.27 -8.19 2.16
CA ALA A 169 11.82 -9.35 1.43
C ALA A 169 10.65 -9.94 2.22
N PRO A 170 9.54 -10.35 1.57
CA PRO A 170 8.45 -11.00 2.28
C PRO A 170 9.06 -12.13 3.10
N PRO A 171 8.62 -12.31 4.35
CA PRO A 171 9.22 -13.30 5.22
C PRO A 171 9.16 -14.63 4.49
N VAL A 172 10.32 -15.23 4.22
CA VAL A 172 10.36 -16.62 3.77
C VAL A 172 9.60 -17.40 4.83
N PRO A 173 8.58 -18.22 4.49
CA PRO A 173 7.90 -19.07 5.46
C PRO A 173 8.92 -20.07 6.00
N GLY A 174 9.66 -19.62 7.00
CA GLY A 174 10.72 -20.33 7.70
C GLY A 174 10.26 -20.47 9.13
N ARG A 175 10.31 -21.70 9.63
CA ARG A 175 10.01 -22.00 11.03
C ARG A 175 10.95 -21.20 11.93
N LYS A 176 10.42 -20.31 12.77
CA LYS A 176 11.18 -19.66 13.84
C LYS A 176 11.54 -20.74 14.87
N VAL A 177 12.84 -21.06 15.01
CA VAL A 177 13.35 -22.04 15.98
C VAL A 177 13.92 -21.28 17.17
N ALA A 178 13.48 -21.60 18.39
CA ALA A 178 13.97 -20.95 19.59
C ALA A 178 15.47 -21.26 19.81
N ARG A 179 16.22 -20.30 20.36
CA ARG A 179 17.65 -20.44 20.63
C ARG A 179 17.88 -21.65 21.56
N GLY A 180 18.61 -22.65 21.08
CA GLY A 180 18.88 -23.91 21.80
C GLY A 180 18.05 -25.11 21.32
N GLN A 181 17.11 -24.93 20.39
CA GLN A 181 16.46 -26.06 19.72
C GLN A 181 17.24 -26.47 18.47
N GLU A 182 17.45 -27.78 18.30
CA GLU A 182 18.00 -28.34 17.07
C GLU A 182 16.96 -28.31 15.96
N TRP A 183 17.32 -27.72 14.81
CA TRP A 183 16.42 -27.56 13.66
C TRP A 183 15.94 -28.90 13.07
N GLN A 184 16.69 -29.99 13.30
CA GLN A 184 16.38 -31.35 12.86
C GLN A 184 15.42 -32.09 13.81
N ALA A 185 15.37 -31.72 15.10
CA ALA A 185 14.55 -32.41 16.11
C ALA A 185 13.03 -32.20 15.87
N GLY A 186 12.66 -31.17 15.11
CA GLY A 186 11.27 -30.81 14.84
C GLY A 186 10.46 -31.81 14.00
N ILE A 187 11.10 -32.75 13.29
CA ILE A 187 10.40 -33.82 12.55
C ILE A 187 9.95 -34.92 13.53
N ALA A 188 10.77 -35.22 14.55
CA ALA A 188 10.41 -36.19 15.59
C ALA A 188 9.33 -35.64 16.55
N ASP A 189 9.28 -34.31 16.71
CA ASP A 189 8.39 -33.65 17.67
C ASP A 189 6.91 -33.63 17.20
N ALA A 190 6.65 -33.51 15.90
CA ALA A 190 5.28 -33.57 15.37
C ALA A 190 4.62 -34.93 15.60
N ASP A 191 5.37 -36.01 15.38
CA ASP A 191 4.91 -37.37 15.66
C ASP A 191 4.76 -37.64 17.16
N GLN A 192 5.61 -37.02 17.98
CA GLN A 192 5.54 -37.13 19.44
C GLN A 192 4.32 -36.37 19.99
N VAL A 193 4.05 -35.16 19.50
CA VAL A 193 2.86 -34.35 19.83
C VAL A 193 1.60 -35.08 19.40
N ALA A 194 1.53 -35.57 18.15
CA ALA A 194 0.38 -36.33 17.67
C ALA A 194 0.14 -37.63 18.46
N ARG A 195 1.21 -38.31 18.92
CA ARG A 195 1.10 -39.47 19.82
C ARG A 195 0.59 -39.08 21.20
N ASN A 196 1.07 -37.97 21.77
CA ASN A 196 0.63 -37.48 23.07
C ASN A 196 -0.85 -37.03 23.03
N GLU A 197 -1.28 -36.33 21.99
CA GLU A 197 -2.67 -35.92 21.80
C GLU A 197 -3.60 -37.14 21.67
N ARG A 198 -3.20 -38.18 20.93
CA ARG A 198 -3.95 -39.45 20.85
C ARG A 198 -3.97 -40.21 22.18
N ALA A 199 -2.94 -40.07 23.01
CA ALA A 199 -2.93 -40.66 24.35
C ALA A 199 -3.88 -39.90 25.29
N LEU A 200 -3.86 -38.56 25.25
CA LEU A 200 -4.76 -37.69 26.02
C LEU A 200 -6.23 -37.93 25.64
N ALA A 201 -6.53 -38.03 24.35
CA ALA A 201 -7.89 -38.28 23.86
C ALA A 201 -8.45 -39.64 24.33
N ARG A 202 -7.57 -40.62 24.63
CA ARG A 202 -7.96 -41.93 25.16
C ARG A 202 -8.06 -41.98 26.68
N SER A 203 -7.45 -41.04 27.40
CA SER A 203 -7.55 -40.98 28.87
C SER A 203 -8.74 -40.15 29.36
N VAL A 204 -9.43 -39.44 28.47
CA VAL A 204 -10.59 -38.59 28.77
C VAL A 204 -11.92 -39.24 28.30
N ALA A 205 -11.87 -40.45 27.76
CA ALA A 205 -13.02 -41.31 27.44
C ALA A 205 -13.14 -42.46 28.44
#